data_AF-A0A512AAI8-F1
#
_entry.id   AF-A0A512AAI8-F1
#
_cell.length_a   1.000
_cell.length_b   1.000
_cell.length_c   1.000
_cell.angle_alpha   90.00
_cell.angle_beta   90.00
_cell.angle_gamma   90.00
#
_symmetry.space_group_name_H-M   'P 1'
#
loop_
_entity.id
_entity.type
_entity.pdbx_description
1 polymer ?
#
loop_
_entity_poly.entity_id
_entity_poly.type
_entity_poly.pdbx_seq_one_letter_code
_entity_poly.pdbx_strand_id
1 'polypeptide(L)'
;MKRQEDSFEDLAFELEKQTYKSKILPFMLVAIVVFSIIGTVFLTLSLSEKSKAKQTPILSSQISSSSNSLEDEKAEAEQFAKSLIVPPEKSDPFLWTVEKAVALPMNKYKGGAVLEDVLKEFGKPVQGGAWIEFLPNHEVQKRIHLIWESNNSSLGYVSLTFAEFDGVYKVISKHHFSLPSDKIQVDNNPKRSFLWTQEYVDSLVIDTKEGTYKGTPYDEIVLKVGLPLYQKITGDDNQLKMQVDYVNPHYWQNPEQLKRVNLEFYKQVDGRWRLVSKESK
;
A
#
# COMPACT_ATOMS: atom_id res chain seq x y z
N MET A 1 -53.00 16.48 -14.15
CA MET A 1 -52.51 15.30 -14.91
C MET A 1 -51.52 14.53 -14.04
N LYS A 2 -51.59 13.21 -14.14
CA LYS A 2 -51.14 12.22 -13.15
C LYS A 2 -49.61 12.11 -13.07
N ARG A 3 -49.15 11.73 -11.87
CA ARG A 3 -47.78 11.26 -11.57
C ARG A 3 -47.48 10.02 -12.41
N GLN A 4 -46.26 9.96 -12.94
CA GLN A 4 -45.70 8.80 -13.62
C GLN A 4 -44.96 7.97 -12.56
N GLU A 5 -45.58 6.86 -12.17
CA GLU A 5 -44.96 5.80 -11.38
C GLU A 5 -44.26 4.88 -12.39
N ASP A 6 -42.93 4.98 -12.48
CA ASP A 6 -42.13 3.94 -13.12
C ASP A 6 -42.14 2.72 -12.18
N SER A 7 -42.90 1.72 -12.57
CA SER A 7 -43.20 0.50 -11.81
C SER A 7 -41.95 -0.38 -11.68
N PHE A 8 -41.69 -0.86 -10.47
CA PHE A 8 -40.67 -1.87 -10.13
C PHE A 8 -40.78 -3.17 -10.93
N GLU A 9 -41.91 -3.40 -11.60
CA GLU A 9 -42.15 -4.59 -12.44
C GLU A 9 -41.29 -4.59 -13.72
N ASP A 10 -40.97 -3.42 -14.29
CA ASP A 10 -40.10 -3.33 -15.47
C ASP A 10 -38.63 -3.65 -15.12
N LEU A 11 -38.20 -3.32 -13.90
CA LEU A 11 -36.87 -3.69 -13.39
C LEU A 11 -36.77 -5.20 -13.08
N ALA A 12 -37.85 -5.81 -12.59
CA ALA A 12 -37.88 -7.25 -12.31
C ALA A 12 -37.86 -8.07 -13.60
N PHE A 13 -38.55 -7.63 -14.65
CA PHE A 13 -38.60 -8.31 -15.94
C PHE A 13 -37.26 -8.25 -16.70
N GLU A 14 -36.53 -7.13 -16.63
CA GLU A 14 -35.17 -7.00 -17.18
C GLU A 14 -34.16 -7.92 -16.45
N LEU A 15 -34.31 -8.10 -15.13
CA LEU A 15 -33.43 -8.95 -14.32
C LEU A 15 -33.67 -10.45 -14.57
N GLU A 16 -34.92 -10.85 -14.76
CA GLU A 16 -35.27 -12.23 -15.15
C GLU A 16 -34.70 -12.59 -16.53
N LYS A 17 -34.67 -11.64 -17.46
CA LYS A 17 -34.13 -11.83 -18.82
C LYS A 17 -32.60 -11.99 -18.85
N GLN A 18 -31.86 -11.41 -17.90
CA GLN A 18 -30.40 -11.63 -17.78
C GLN A 18 -30.04 -12.98 -17.14
N THR A 19 -30.96 -13.60 -16.41
CA THR A 19 -30.67 -14.83 -15.65
C THR A 19 -30.74 -16.10 -16.52
N TYR A 20 -31.38 -16.04 -17.69
CA TYR A 20 -31.53 -17.19 -18.60
C TYR A 20 -30.31 -17.48 -19.50
N LYS A 21 -29.22 -16.70 -19.40
CA LYS A 21 -28.04 -16.85 -20.29
C LYS A 21 -26.73 -17.29 -19.63
N SER A 22 -26.73 -17.67 -18.35
CA SER A 22 -25.51 -18.20 -17.69
C SER A 22 -25.67 -19.67 -17.25
N LYS A 23 -24.95 -20.57 -17.93
CA LYS A 23 -24.88 -22.02 -17.63
C LYS A 23 -24.01 -22.35 -16.41
N ILE A 24 -23.88 -21.45 -15.42
CA ILE A 24 -22.86 -21.57 -14.36
C ILE A 24 -23.47 -21.75 -12.96
N LEU A 25 -24.80 -21.67 -12.80
CA LEU A 25 -25.41 -21.68 -11.47
C LEU A 25 -25.57 -23.07 -10.78
N PRO A 26 -25.70 -24.23 -11.46
CA PRO A 26 -25.91 -25.49 -10.73
C PRO A 26 -24.63 -26.05 -10.08
N PHE A 27 -23.43 -25.54 -10.41
CA PHE A 27 -22.17 -26.03 -9.82
C PHE A 27 -21.81 -25.41 -8.47
N MET A 28 -22.28 -24.20 -8.15
CA MET A 28 -21.97 -23.52 -6.88
C MET A 28 -22.76 -24.07 -5.68
N LEU A 29 -23.94 -24.64 -5.89
CA LEU A 29 -24.77 -25.17 -4.80
C LEU A 29 -24.29 -26.53 -4.28
N VAL A 30 -23.61 -27.35 -5.10
CA VAL A 30 -23.09 -28.66 -4.67
C VAL A 30 -21.83 -28.52 -3.80
N ALA A 31 -21.02 -27.47 -4.00
CA ALA A 31 -19.80 -27.24 -3.22
C ALA A 31 -20.06 -26.85 -1.75
N ILE A 32 -21.18 -26.20 -1.45
CA ILE A 32 -21.54 -25.73 -0.10
C ILE A 32 -21.95 -26.91 0.81
N VAL A 33 -22.55 -27.97 0.26
CA VAL A 33 -23.00 -29.12 1.05
C VAL A 33 -21.84 -30.05 1.40
N VAL A 34 -20.84 -30.21 0.53
CA VAL A 34 -19.69 -31.10 0.77
C VAL A 34 -18.71 -30.53 1.80
N PHE A 35 -18.53 -29.21 1.88
CA PHE A 35 -17.66 -28.58 2.89
C PHE A 35 -18.24 -28.61 4.32
N SER A 36 -19.55 -28.74 4.50
CA SER A 36 -20.19 -28.79 5.83
C SER A 36 -20.00 -30.12 6.57
N ILE A 37 -19.66 -31.23 5.88
CA ILE A 37 -19.51 -32.54 6.52
C ILE A 37 -18.08 -32.75 7.04
N ILE A 38 -17.08 -32.10 6.46
CA ILE A 38 -15.67 -32.24 6.87
C ILE A 38 -15.35 -31.35 8.10
N GLY A 39 -16.06 -30.22 8.28
CA GLY A 39 -15.85 -29.29 9.39
C GLY A 39 -16.33 -29.77 10.77
N THR A 40 -17.27 -30.72 10.83
CA THR A 40 -17.86 -31.18 12.10
C THR A 40 -17.13 -32.37 12.74
N VAL A 41 -16.39 -33.16 11.95
CA VAL A 41 -15.60 -34.30 12.46
C VAL A 41 -14.29 -33.84 13.14
N PHE A 42 -13.73 -32.69 12.74
CA PHE A 42 -12.48 -32.18 13.33
C PHE A 42 -12.67 -31.46 14.69
N LEU A 43 -13.87 -30.92 14.95
CA LEU A 43 -14.19 -30.22 16.20
C LEU A 43 -14.61 -31.16 17.35
N THR A 44 -15.07 -32.37 17.04
CA THR A 44 -15.51 -33.33 18.07
C THR A 44 -14.38 -34.19 18.65
N LEU A 45 -13.24 -34.32 17.95
CA LEU A 45 -12.06 -35.05 18.44
C LEU A 45 -11.10 -34.21 19.29
N SER A 46 -11.21 -32.88 19.27
CA SER A 46 -10.29 -31.97 20.01
C SER A 46 -10.76 -31.61 21.42
N LEU A 47 -11.92 -32.12 21.87
CA LEU A 47 -12.55 -31.78 23.16
C LEU A 47 -12.68 -32.97 24.14
N SER A 48 -12.08 -34.11 23.83
CA SER A 48 -12.10 -35.29 24.69
C SER A 48 -10.71 -35.58 25.28
N GLU A 49 -10.17 -34.67 26.07
CA GLU A 49 -9.15 -34.99 27.09
C GLU A 49 -8.88 -33.79 28.02
N LYS A 50 -9.63 -33.69 29.13
CA LYS A 50 -9.06 -33.45 30.47
C LYS A 50 -10.12 -33.48 31.57
N SER A 51 -9.76 -34.22 32.60
CA SER A 51 -10.53 -34.69 33.74
C SER A 51 -10.79 -33.65 34.84
N LYS A 52 -12.00 -33.71 35.40
CA LYS A 52 -12.45 -33.38 36.77
C LYS A 52 -11.52 -32.52 37.66
N ALA A 53 -11.97 -31.32 38.01
CA ALA A 53 -11.68 -30.68 39.29
C ALA A 53 -12.98 -30.16 39.93
N LYS A 54 -13.12 -30.41 41.23
CA LYS A 54 -14.30 -30.18 42.07
C LYS A 54 -14.73 -28.70 42.10
N GLN A 55 -16.05 -28.48 42.02
CA GLN A 55 -16.68 -27.24 42.48
C GLN A 55 -16.47 -27.07 43.99
N THR A 56 -15.96 -25.90 44.38
CA THR A 56 -16.14 -25.34 45.72
C THR A 56 -16.65 -23.90 45.53
N PRO A 57 -17.76 -23.49 46.14
CA PRO A 57 -18.36 -22.17 45.88
C PRO A 57 -17.76 -21.14 46.82
N ILE A 58 -17.07 -20.12 46.30
CA ILE A 58 -16.66 -18.96 47.10
C ILE A 58 -16.86 -17.66 46.31
N LEU A 59 -17.78 -16.87 46.85
CA LEU A 59 -17.96 -15.42 46.82
C LEU A 59 -17.76 -14.66 45.50
N SER A 60 -18.89 -14.07 45.07
CA SER A 60 -19.01 -12.72 44.54
C SER A 60 -17.94 -11.76 45.09
N SER A 61 -16.95 -11.42 44.28
CA SER A 61 -16.33 -10.12 44.28
C SER A 61 -16.47 -9.51 42.90
N GLN A 62 -17.25 -8.44 42.82
CA GLN A 62 -17.10 -7.43 41.78
C GLN A 62 -15.62 -7.02 41.78
N ILE A 63 -14.89 -7.38 40.73
CA ILE A 63 -13.59 -6.79 40.44
C ILE A 63 -13.78 -5.95 39.17
N SER A 64 -14.11 -4.69 39.42
CA SER A 64 -13.83 -3.59 38.51
C SER A 64 -12.31 -3.41 38.43
N SER A 65 -11.65 -4.01 37.43
CA SER A 65 -10.21 -3.83 37.21
C SER A 65 -9.79 -3.89 35.74
N SER A 66 -10.57 -3.33 34.81
CA SER A 66 -10.20 -3.37 33.38
C SER A 66 -10.08 -2.00 32.69
N SER A 67 -10.18 -0.86 33.40
CA SER A 67 -10.10 0.45 32.73
C SER A 67 -8.68 1.03 32.62
N ASN A 68 -7.76 0.67 33.53
CA ASN A 68 -6.45 1.35 33.60
C ASN A 68 -5.37 0.67 32.75
N SER A 69 -5.41 -0.68 32.62
CA SER A 69 -4.35 -1.44 31.93
C SER A 69 -4.15 -1.05 30.46
N LEU A 70 -5.25 -0.78 29.73
CA LEU A 70 -5.17 -0.46 28.31
C LEU A 70 -4.63 0.96 28.06
N GLU A 71 -5.04 1.92 28.90
CA GLU A 71 -4.51 3.28 28.85
C GLU A 71 -3.04 3.32 29.26
N ASP A 72 -2.64 2.51 30.24
CA ASP A 72 -1.24 2.35 30.64
C ASP A 72 -0.41 1.76 29.48
N GLU A 73 -0.89 0.70 28.81
CA GLU A 73 -0.23 0.10 27.64
C GLU A 73 -0.10 1.09 26.47
N LYS A 74 -1.13 1.89 26.23
CA LYS A 74 -1.11 2.93 25.19
C LYS A 74 -0.11 4.02 25.54
N ALA A 75 -0.11 4.50 26.77
CA ALA A 75 0.81 5.52 27.25
C ALA A 75 2.27 5.06 27.16
N GLU A 76 2.54 3.80 27.51
CA GLU A 76 3.86 3.18 27.36
C GLU A 76 4.31 3.16 25.89
N ALA A 77 3.44 2.70 24.98
CA ALA A 77 3.74 2.65 23.55
C ALA A 77 4.00 4.06 22.97
N GLU A 78 3.21 5.05 23.38
CA GLU A 78 3.41 6.44 22.96
C GLU A 78 4.73 7.02 23.49
N GLN A 79 5.07 6.76 24.75
CA GLN A 79 6.34 7.22 25.33
C GLN A 79 7.52 6.55 24.64
N PHE A 80 7.41 5.25 24.34
CA PHE A 80 8.42 4.52 23.57
C PHE A 80 8.61 5.15 22.19
N ALA A 81 7.54 5.34 21.40
CA ALA A 81 7.65 5.97 20.07
C ALA A 81 8.27 7.38 20.14
N LYS A 82 7.85 8.21 21.12
CA LYS A 82 8.43 9.54 21.35
C LYS A 82 9.93 9.50 21.65
N SER A 83 10.40 8.48 22.38
CA SER A 83 11.82 8.33 22.71
C SER A 83 12.71 8.01 21.50
N LEU A 84 12.12 7.53 20.41
CA LEU A 84 12.84 7.19 19.17
C LEU A 84 13.04 8.42 18.28
N ILE A 85 12.22 9.46 18.44
CA ILE A 85 12.18 10.63 17.57
C ILE A 85 13.30 11.62 17.92
N VAL A 86 13.90 12.21 16.89
CA VAL A 86 14.84 13.33 17.02
C VAL A 86 14.33 14.58 16.29
N PRO A 87 14.67 15.79 16.76
CA PRO A 87 14.42 17.00 16.01
C PRO A 87 15.07 16.94 14.61
N PRO A 88 14.44 17.49 13.55
CA PRO A 88 15.00 17.47 12.19
C PRO A 88 16.43 18.03 12.11
N GLU A 89 16.76 19.04 12.91
CA GLU A 89 18.09 19.67 12.94
C GLU A 89 19.19 18.76 13.50
N LYS A 90 18.80 17.70 14.21
CA LYS A 90 19.69 16.68 14.80
C LYS A 90 19.56 15.33 14.12
N SER A 91 18.77 15.25 13.03
CA SER A 91 18.61 14.02 12.27
C SER A 91 19.89 13.66 11.52
N ASP A 92 20.15 12.35 11.42
CA ASP A 92 21.21 11.82 10.57
C ASP A 92 20.91 12.10 9.08
N PRO A 93 21.91 11.97 8.19
CA PRO A 93 21.66 12.07 6.75
C PRO A 93 20.52 11.14 6.30
N PHE A 94 19.69 11.61 5.39
CA PHE A 94 18.60 10.79 4.85
C PHE A 94 19.13 9.72 3.90
N LEU A 95 19.19 8.47 4.36
CA LEU A 95 19.83 7.34 3.64
C LEU A 95 18.88 6.48 2.80
N TRP A 96 17.60 6.85 2.73
CA TRP A 96 16.56 6.09 2.03
C TRP A 96 16.61 6.29 0.52
N THR A 97 16.47 5.19 -0.22
CA THR A 97 16.25 5.15 -1.67
C THR A 97 15.06 4.24 -1.99
N VAL A 98 14.52 4.34 -3.21
CA VAL A 98 13.46 3.42 -3.68
C VAL A 98 13.89 1.97 -3.51
N GLU A 99 15.13 1.64 -3.87
CA GLU A 99 15.65 0.27 -3.81
C GLU A 99 15.70 -0.26 -2.38
N LYS A 100 16.15 0.56 -1.41
CA LYS A 100 16.19 0.17 0.00
C LYS A 100 14.79 0.02 0.60
N ALA A 101 13.88 0.95 0.32
CA ALA A 101 12.50 0.87 0.79
C ALA A 101 11.77 -0.38 0.24
N VAL A 102 12.01 -0.71 -1.04
CA VAL A 102 11.46 -1.93 -1.68
C VAL A 102 12.07 -3.18 -1.07
N ALA A 103 13.39 -3.23 -0.89
CA ALA A 103 14.10 -4.38 -0.35
C ALA A 103 13.80 -4.65 1.13
N LEU A 104 13.36 -3.63 1.88
CA LEU A 104 13.03 -3.76 3.30
C LEU A 104 11.98 -4.87 3.52
N PRO A 105 12.32 -5.95 4.25
CA PRO A 105 11.39 -7.02 4.54
C PRO A 105 10.14 -6.52 5.26
N MET A 106 8.97 -6.96 4.82
CA MET A 106 7.69 -6.58 5.41
C MET A 106 6.72 -7.75 5.28
N ASN A 107 5.97 -8.01 6.35
CA ASN A 107 4.82 -8.91 6.31
C ASN A 107 3.75 -8.41 7.27
N LYS A 108 2.53 -8.18 6.78
CA LYS A 108 1.42 -7.65 7.57
C LYS A 108 1.10 -8.49 8.81
N TYR A 109 1.29 -9.81 8.74
CA TYR A 109 0.85 -10.76 9.76
C TYR A 109 1.98 -11.32 10.62
N LYS A 110 3.20 -11.39 10.07
CA LYS A 110 4.36 -12.00 10.74
C LYS A 110 5.44 -10.98 11.13
N GLY A 111 5.29 -9.74 10.69
CA GLY A 111 6.36 -8.75 10.72
C GLY A 111 7.46 -9.05 9.70
N GLY A 112 8.24 -8.02 9.39
CA GLY A 112 9.42 -8.10 8.53
C GLY A 112 10.67 -7.66 9.27
N ALA A 113 11.31 -6.61 8.77
CA ALA A 113 12.50 -6.03 9.39
C ALA A 113 12.24 -5.61 10.84
N VAL A 114 13.24 -5.79 11.69
CA VAL A 114 13.21 -5.46 13.11
C VAL A 114 13.50 -3.96 13.28
N LEU A 115 12.79 -3.30 14.19
CA LEU A 115 12.90 -1.86 14.43
C LEU A 115 14.34 -1.42 14.73
N GLU A 116 15.05 -2.17 15.57
CA GLU A 116 16.42 -1.87 15.98
C GLU A 116 17.38 -1.88 14.77
N ASP A 117 17.19 -2.81 13.84
CA ASP A 117 17.99 -2.89 12.62
C ASP A 117 17.67 -1.72 11.68
N VAL A 118 16.38 -1.35 11.55
CA VAL A 118 15.96 -0.18 10.76
C VAL A 118 16.57 1.11 11.32
N LEU A 119 16.51 1.31 12.64
CA LEU A 119 17.10 2.49 13.29
C LEU A 119 18.62 2.53 13.14
N LYS A 120 19.28 1.37 13.19
CA LYS A 120 20.72 1.26 12.99
C LYS A 120 21.14 1.59 11.56
N GLU A 121 20.36 1.16 10.57
CA GLU A 121 20.68 1.38 9.15
C GLU A 121 20.28 2.78 8.66
N PHE A 122 19.13 3.29 9.08
CA PHE A 122 18.52 4.50 8.53
C PHE A 122 18.50 5.69 9.49
N GLY A 123 19.07 5.52 10.70
CA GLY A 123 19.07 6.54 11.73
C GLY A 123 17.71 6.72 12.38
N LYS A 124 17.61 7.75 13.23
CA LYS A 124 16.38 8.02 13.98
C LYS A 124 15.34 8.78 13.15
N PRO A 125 14.03 8.46 13.31
CA PRO A 125 12.95 9.19 12.66
C PRO A 125 12.77 10.59 13.24
N VAL A 126 12.10 11.46 12.48
CA VAL A 126 11.81 12.85 12.86
C VAL A 126 10.38 13.05 13.35
N GLN A 127 9.49 12.11 13.05
CA GLN A 127 8.11 12.11 13.53
C GLN A 127 7.66 10.68 13.82
N GLY A 128 6.59 10.56 14.60
CA GLY A 128 5.98 9.27 14.88
C GLY A 128 4.98 9.31 16.02
N GLY A 129 4.36 8.16 16.25
CA GLY A 129 3.36 7.96 17.28
C GLY A 129 3.08 6.48 17.49
N ALA A 130 2.19 6.19 18.42
CA ALA A 130 1.78 4.83 18.73
C ALA A 130 0.27 4.74 18.94
N TRP A 131 -0.27 3.54 18.73
CA TRP A 131 -1.64 3.22 19.10
C TRP A 131 -1.77 1.74 19.41
N ILE A 132 -2.90 1.37 20.02
CA ILE A 132 -3.27 -0.01 20.26
C ILE A 132 -4.27 -0.44 19.20
N GLU A 133 -4.03 -1.60 18.58
CA GLU A 133 -5.00 -2.25 17.70
C GLU A 133 -5.60 -3.49 18.37
N PHE A 134 -6.91 -3.66 18.22
CA PHE A 134 -7.63 -4.85 18.65
C PHE A 134 -7.73 -5.83 17.48
N LEU A 135 -7.08 -6.99 17.62
CA LEU A 135 -7.13 -8.05 16.62
C LEU A 135 -8.44 -8.85 16.71
N PRO A 136 -8.88 -9.54 15.64
CA PRO A 136 -10.12 -10.33 15.65
C PRO A 136 -10.15 -11.45 16.69
N ASN A 137 -9.00 -11.93 17.15
CA ASN A 137 -8.86 -12.91 18.24
C ASN A 137 -8.92 -12.27 19.64
N HIS A 138 -9.26 -10.98 19.74
CA HIS A 138 -9.33 -10.18 20.97
C HIS A 138 -7.96 -9.94 21.64
N GLU A 139 -6.87 -10.20 20.92
CA GLU A 139 -5.53 -9.81 21.36
C GLU A 139 -5.29 -8.32 21.08
N VAL A 140 -4.56 -7.69 21.99
CA VAL A 140 -4.08 -6.32 21.85
C VAL A 140 -2.73 -6.34 21.16
N GLN A 141 -2.57 -5.54 20.11
CA GLN A 141 -1.31 -5.37 19.42
C GLN A 141 -0.85 -3.91 19.50
N LYS A 142 0.31 -3.67 20.13
CA LYS A 142 0.95 -2.36 20.13
C LYS A 142 1.47 -2.05 18.73
N ARG A 143 1.11 -0.89 18.20
CA ARG A 143 1.58 -0.38 16.91
C ARG A 143 2.36 0.91 17.13
N ILE A 144 3.45 1.06 16.41
CA ILE A 144 4.17 2.33 16.29
C ILE A 144 4.26 2.71 14.82
N HIS A 145 4.24 4.01 14.56
CA HIS A 145 4.40 4.59 13.24
C HIS A 145 5.50 5.63 13.31
N LEU A 146 6.47 5.51 12.42
CA LEU A 146 7.67 6.33 12.40
C LEU A 146 7.90 6.88 11.00
N ILE A 147 8.34 8.13 10.92
CA ILE A 147 8.57 8.84 9.66
C ILE A 147 9.99 9.40 9.62
N TRP A 148 10.69 9.08 8.54
CA TRP A 148 11.95 9.69 8.15
C TRP A 148 11.66 10.65 7.01
N GLU A 149 12.13 11.90 7.12
CA GLU A 149 11.95 12.91 6.09
C GLU A 149 13.30 13.35 5.56
N SER A 150 13.34 13.68 4.27
CA SER A 150 14.52 14.25 3.65
C SER A 150 14.62 15.73 4.00
N ASN A 151 15.79 16.15 4.46
CA ASN A 151 16.07 17.56 4.77
C ASN A 151 16.25 18.44 3.51
N ASN A 152 16.08 17.88 2.32
CA ASN A 152 16.27 18.58 1.05
C ASN A 152 14.94 19.08 0.46
N SER A 153 15.01 19.89 -0.59
CA SER A 153 13.85 20.46 -1.30
C SER A 153 12.93 19.44 -1.99
N SER A 154 13.27 18.14 -1.99
CA SER A 154 12.49 17.10 -2.68
C SER A 154 11.27 16.60 -1.90
N LEU A 155 11.09 17.03 -0.64
CA LEU A 155 9.99 16.59 0.25
C LEU A 155 9.85 15.06 0.33
N GLY A 156 10.94 14.32 0.09
CA GLY A 156 10.92 12.86 0.12
C GLY A 156 10.80 12.33 1.54
N TYR A 157 10.04 11.25 1.74
CA TYR A 157 9.91 10.64 3.06
C TYR A 157 9.65 9.14 2.99
N VAL A 158 9.96 8.45 4.09
CA VAL A 158 9.61 7.06 4.35
C VAL A 158 8.82 6.99 5.64
N SER A 159 7.75 6.22 5.59
CA SER A 159 6.83 6.04 6.70
C SER A 159 6.65 4.54 6.92
N LEU A 160 6.95 4.08 8.13
CA LEU A 160 6.88 2.67 8.47
C LEU A 160 5.95 2.47 9.66
N THR A 161 5.09 1.46 9.56
CA THR A 161 4.31 0.96 10.69
C THR A 161 4.93 -0.33 11.18
N PHE A 162 5.17 -0.40 12.49
CA PHE A 162 5.64 -1.59 13.17
C PHE A 162 4.56 -2.12 14.10
N ALA A 163 4.59 -3.43 14.31
CA ALA A 163 3.78 -4.09 15.31
C ALA A 163 4.68 -4.90 16.24
N GLU A 164 4.31 -4.97 17.50
CA GLU A 164 5.00 -5.80 18.47
C GLU A 164 4.64 -7.29 18.26
N PHE A 165 5.68 -8.12 18.19
CA PHE A 165 5.60 -9.58 18.17
C PHE A 165 6.61 -10.12 19.19
N ASP A 166 6.13 -10.76 20.24
CA ASP A 166 6.97 -11.34 21.31
C ASP A 166 7.96 -10.33 21.90
N GLY A 167 7.51 -9.08 22.13
CA GLY A 167 8.35 -8.00 22.67
C GLY A 167 9.24 -7.30 21.64
N VAL A 168 9.15 -7.66 20.35
CA VAL A 168 9.98 -7.09 19.27
C VAL A 168 9.12 -6.38 18.24
N TYR A 169 9.41 -5.12 17.97
CA TYR A 169 8.74 -4.35 16.92
C TYR A 169 9.26 -4.72 15.54
N LYS A 170 8.34 -5.12 14.64
CA LYS A 170 8.66 -5.52 13.26
C LYS A 170 7.80 -4.79 12.25
N VAL A 171 8.37 -4.46 11.09
CA VAL A 171 7.67 -3.74 10.01
C VAL A 171 6.49 -4.56 9.48
N ILE A 172 5.30 -3.97 9.50
CA ILE A 172 4.07 -4.58 8.96
C ILE A 172 3.47 -3.81 7.78
N SER A 173 3.84 -2.54 7.62
CA SER A 173 3.45 -1.72 6.47
C SER A 173 4.51 -0.66 6.21
N LYS A 174 4.63 -0.27 4.95
CA LYS A 174 5.59 0.72 4.49
C LYS A 174 4.97 1.62 3.43
N HIS A 175 5.21 2.92 3.58
CA HIS A 175 4.91 3.91 2.58
C HIS A 175 6.16 4.75 2.30
N HIS A 176 6.36 5.14 1.05
CA HIS A 176 7.39 6.11 0.72
C HIS A 176 6.96 7.02 -0.41
N PHE A 177 7.55 8.21 -0.39
CA PHE A 177 7.21 9.25 -1.33
C PHE A 177 8.47 9.95 -1.83
N SER A 178 8.54 10.14 -3.14
CA SER A 178 9.56 10.93 -3.82
C SER A 178 10.99 10.58 -3.41
N LEU A 179 11.27 9.29 -3.27
CA LEU A 179 12.62 8.81 -2.98
C LEU A 179 13.50 8.86 -4.23
N PRO A 180 14.81 9.12 -4.08
CA PRO A 180 15.75 8.92 -5.18
C PRO A 180 15.83 7.43 -5.55
N SER A 181 16.11 7.15 -6.82
CA SER A 181 16.37 5.81 -7.34
C SER A 181 17.67 5.84 -8.14
N ASP A 182 18.54 4.86 -7.89
CA ASP A 182 19.77 4.71 -8.67
C ASP A 182 19.51 4.07 -10.05
N LYS A 183 18.34 3.45 -10.22
CA LYS A 183 17.97 2.68 -11.41
C LYS A 183 17.14 3.48 -12.41
N ILE A 184 16.34 4.44 -11.94
CA ILE A 184 15.53 5.30 -12.80
C ILE A 184 16.21 6.67 -12.86
N GLN A 185 16.76 6.99 -14.03
CA GLN A 185 17.51 8.22 -14.29
C GLN A 185 16.61 9.28 -14.92
N VAL A 186 17.02 10.54 -14.77
CA VAL A 186 16.42 11.72 -15.40
C VAL A 186 17.46 12.45 -16.25
N ASP A 187 17.02 13.13 -17.31
CA ASP A 187 17.88 13.97 -18.14
C ASP A 187 17.89 15.42 -17.66
N ASN A 188 18.97 15.77 -16.96
CA ASN A 188 19.22 17.11 -16.45
C ASN A 188 19.80 18.08 -17.50
N ASN A 189 19.97 17.67 -18.76
CA ASN A 189 20.48 18.55 -19.80
C ASN A 189 19.44 19.60 -20.21
N PRO A 190 19.70 20.91 -20.00
CA PRO A 190 18.76 21.96 -20.35
C PRO A 190 18.62 22.17 -21.88
N LYS A 191 19.52 21.61 -22.68
CA LYS A 191 19.53 21.72 -24.16
C LYS A 191 19.09 20.42 -24.85
N ARG A 192 18.47 19.50 -24.12
CA ARG A 192 18.02 18.22 -24.68
C ARG A 192 17.01 18.42 -25.81
N SER A 193 17.04 17.51 -26.78
CA SER A 193 16.01 17.45 -27.80
C SER A 193 14.68 16.96 -27.20
N PHE A 194 13.58 17.56 -27.61
CA PHE A 194 12.24 17.13 -27.21
C PHE A 194 11.60 16.36 -28.38
N LEU A 195 11.62 15.03 -28.29
CA LEU A 195 11.25 14.13 -29.39
C LEU A 195 9.77 13.68 -29.36
N TRP A 196 8.98 14.26 -28.45
CA TRP A 196 7.56 13.92 -28.32
C TRP A 196 6.73 14.55 -29.43
N THR A 197 5.84 13.74 -30.01
CA THR A 197 4.77 14.17 -30.92
C THR A 197 3.42 13.74 -30.35
N GLN A 198 2.35 14.45 -30.71
CA GLN A 198 1.00 14.05 -30.27
C GLN A 198 0.64 12.65 -30.79
N GLU A 199 0.99 12.33 -32.05
CA GLU A 199 0.80 11.00 -32.62
C GLU A 199 1.49 9.91 -31.78
N TYR A 200 2.71 10.15 -31.30
CA TYR A 200 3.38 9.17 -30.47
C TYR A 200 2.71 9.02 -29.10
N VAL A 201 2.32 10.13 -28.45
CA VAL A 201 1.53 10.08 -27.21
C VAL A 201 0.27 9.26 -27.41
N ASP A 202 -0.48 9.53 -28.48
CA ASP A 202 -1.75 8.85 -28.79
C ASP A 202 -1.55 7.36 -29.03
N SER A 203 -0.43 6.96 -29.65
CA SER A 203 -0.08 5.55 -29.89
C SER A 203 0.22 4.73 -28.62
N LEU A 204 0.55 5.38 -27.50
CA LEU A 204 0.87 4.67 -26.26
C LEU A 204 -0.36 3.94 -25.69
N VAL A 205 -0.16 2.69 -25.30
CA VAL A 205 -1.21 1.85 -24.70
C VAL A 205 -1.23 2.07 -23.21
N ILE A 206 -2.41 2.39 -22.67
CA ILE A 206 -2.67 2.47 -21.24
C ILE A 206 -3.25 1.15 -20.76
N ASP A 207 -2.80 0.68 -19.60
CA ASP A 207 -3.43 -0.42 -18.89
C ASP A 207 -3.93 0.04 -17.52
N THR A 208 -5.24 0.18 -17.40
CA THR A 208 -5.89 0.61 -16.15
C THR A 208 -6.15 -0.55 -15.20
N LYS A 209 -5.83 -1.80 -15.58
CA LYS A 209 -6.05 -2.99 -14.76
C LYS A 209 -4.73 -3.62 -14.36
N GLU A 210 -4.46 -3.64 -13.07
CA GLU A 210 -3.34 -4.39 -12.50
C GLU A 210 -3.36 -5.85 -12.99
N GLY A 211 -2.20 -6.37 -13.42
CA GLY A 211 -2.02 -7.77 -13.81
C GLY A 211 -2.38 -8.13 -15.26
N THR A 212 -2.80 -7.19 -16.12
CA THR A 212 -2.99 -7.49 -17.56
C THR A 212 -1.73 -7.26 -18.40
N TYR A 213 -0.75 -6.52 -17.86
CA TYR A 213 0.58 -6.26 -18.44
C TYR A 213 0.55 -5.60 -19.83
N LYS A 214 -0.54 -4.91 -20.19
CA LYS A 214 -0.76 -4.38 -21.55
C LYS A 214 -0.22 -2.97 -21.76
N GLY A 215 0.07 -2.24 -20.69
CA GLY A 215 0.52 -0.86 -20.77
C GLY A 215 1.88 -0.78 -21.47
N THR A 216 2.10 0.27 -22.26
CA THR A 216 3.40 0.47 -22.91
C THR A 216 4.49 0.56 -21.84
N PRO A 217 5.58 -0.21 -21.94
CA PRO A 217 6.66 -0.18 -20.97
C PRO A 217 7.44 1.13 -20.95
N TYR A 218 7.85 1.55 -19.75
CA TYR A 218 8.66 2.76 -19.57
C TYR A 218 9.98 2.73 -20.35
N ASP A 219 10.68 1.60 -20.34
CA ASP A 219 11.96 1.41 -21.04
C ASP A 219 11.82 1.56 -22.56
N GLU A 220 10.71 1.12 -23.14
CA GLU A 220 10.42 1.30 -24.57
C GLU A 220 10.16 2.77 -24.92
N ILE A 221 9.51 3.51 -24.02
CA ILE A 221 9.31 4.96 -24.17
C ILE A 221 10.66 5.67 -24.09
N VAL A 222 11.47 5.38 -23.07
CA VAL A 222 12.80 5.98 -22.89
C VAL A 222 13.71 5.73 -24.09
N LEU A 223 13.69 4.51 -24.65
CA LEU A 223 14.45 4.18 -25.85
C LEU A 223 14.06 5.03 -27.07
N LYS A 224 12.80 5.45 -27.17
CA LYS A 224 12.28 6.21 -28.31
C LYS A 224 12.41 7.72 -28.15
N VAL A 225 12.16 8.27 -26.96
CA VAL A 225 12.09 9.73 -26.74
C VAL A 225 13.12 10.26 -25.75
N GLY A 226 13.96 9.40 -25.17
CA GLY A 226 14.94 9.76 -24.16
C GLY A 226 14.38 9.73 -22.73
N LEU A 227 15.19 10.15 -21.76
CA LEU A 227 14.83 10.17 -20.34
C LEU A 227 13.92 11.37 -20.00
N PRO A 228 13.08 11.25 -18.97
CA PRO A 228 12.26 12.37 -18.49
C PRO A 228 13.10 13.42 -17.76
N LEU A 229 12.54 14.62 -17.57
CA LEU A 229 13.18 15.68 -16.79
C LEU A 229 12.96 15.50 -15.29
N TYR A 230 11.72 15.17 -14.91
CA TYR A 230 11.37 14.93 -13.52
C TYR A 230 10.83 13.54 -13.37
N GLN A 231 11.11 12.95 -12.21
CA GLN A 231 10.49 11.71 -11.78
C GLN A 231 10.06 11.83 -10.33
N LYS A 232 9.02 11.10 -10.01
CA LYS A 232 8.57 10.91 -8.64
C LYS A 232 8.10 9.48 -8.48
N ILE A 233 8.71 8.76 -7.55
CA ILE A 233 8.35 7.38 -7.24
C ILE A 233 7.73 7.36 -5.85
N THR A 234 6.54 6.77 -5.76
CA THR A 234 5.84 6.51 -4.51
C THR A 234 5.61 5.01 -4.37
N GLY A 235 5.60 4.51 -3.15
CA GLY A 235 5.28 3.12 -2.89
C GLY A 235 4.38 2.96 -1.69
N ASP A 236 3.48 1.99 -1.81
CA ASP A 236 2.56 1.57 -0.76
C ASP A 236 2.64 0.06 -0.64
N ASP A 237 3.21 -0.39 0.48
CA ASP A 237 3.65 -1.75 0.75
C ASP A 237 4.44 -2.37 -0.43
N ASN A 238 3.76 -3.14 -1.28
CA ASN A 238 4.35 -3.86 -2.39
C ASN A 238 4.09 -3.22 -3.76
N GLN A 239 3.20 -2.22 -3.83
CA GLN A 239 2.86 -1.55 -5.08
C GLN A 239 3.67 -0.27 -5.23
N LEU A 240 4.31 -0.10 -6.39
CA LEU A 240 5.01 1.14 -6.73
C LEU A 240 4.29 1.88 -7.85
N LYS A 241 4.27 3.21 -7.73
CA LYS A 241 3.81 4.15 -8.74
C LYS A 241 4.96 5.08 -9.09
N MET A 242 5.13 5.34 -10.39
CA MET A 242 6.11 6.29 -10.91
C MET A 242 5.39 7.31 -11.78
N GLN A 243 5.62 8.58 -11.48
CA GLN A 243 5.21 9.71 -12.32
C GLN A 243 6.45 10.28 -12.97
N VAL A 244 6.38 10.56 -14.27
CA VAL A 244 7.48 11.20 -15.01
C VAL A 244 6.96 12.37 -15.84
N ASP A 245 7.76 13.42 -15.90
CA ASP A 245 7.47 14.61 -16.69
C ASP A 245 8.54 14.84 -17.75
N TYR A 246 8.10 14.90 -19.00
CA TYR A 246 8.89 15.39 -20.12
C TYR A 246 8.49 16.82 -20.40
N VAL A 247 9.41 17.77 -20.26
CA VAL A 247 9.16 19.18 -20.54
C VAL A 247 9.95 19.59 -21.77
N ASN A 248 9.33 20.29 -22.71
CA ASN A 248 10.01 20.85 -23.86
C ASN A 248 10.82 22.08 -23.45
N PRO A 249 12.16 22.08 -23.53
CA PRO A 249 12.98 23.25 -23.16
C PRO A 249 12.85 24.42 -24.15
N HIS A 250 12.25 24.19 -25.31
CA HIS A 250 12.12 25.16 -26.41
C HIS A 250 10.66 25.51 -26.73
N TYR A 251 9.72 25.24 -25.84
CA TYR A 251 8.29 25.43 -26.10
C TYR A 251 7.89 26.87 -26.49
N TRP A 252 8.67 27.86 -26.08
CA TRP A 252 8.51 29.27 -26.43
C TRP A 252 8.84 29.58 -27.89
N GLN A 253 9.66 28.75 -28.54
CA GLN A 253 10.08 28.93 -29.94
C GLN A 253 9.05 28.41 -30.93
N ASN A 254 8.24 27.42 -30.53
CA ASN A 254 7.19 26.86 -31.39
C ASN A 254 5.94 26.51 -30.55
N PRO A 255 4.89 27.34 -30.59
CA PRO A 255 3.67 27.13 -29.81
C PRO A 255 2.83 25.93 -30.26
N GLU A 256 3.07 25.39 -31.47
CA GLU A 256 2.38 24.20 -31.98
C GLU A 256 3.01 22.89 -31.48
N GLN A 257 4.23 22.94 -30.95
CA GLN A 257 4.85 21.77 -30.34
C GLN A 257 4.29 21.52 -28.94
N LEU A 258 4.23 20.23 -28.58
CA LEU A 258 3.94 19.83 -27.21
C LEU A 258 4.93 20.51 -26.25
N LYS A 259 4.37 21.05 -25.18
CA LYS A 259 5.06 21.73 -24.09
C LYS A 259 5.45 20.72 -23.02
N ARG A 260 4.58 19.75 -22.75
CA ARG A 260 4.79 18.73 -21.72
C ARG A 260 4.08 17.43 -22.06
N VAL A 261 4.70 16.32 -21.65
CA VAL A 261 4.04 15.02 -21.54
C VAL A 261 4.24 14.50 -20.11
N ASN A 262 3.14 14.25 -19.41
CA ASN A 262 3.12 13.62 -18.09
C ASN A 262 2.64 12.18 -18.25
N LEU A 263 3.37 11.24 -17.67
CA LEU A 263 3.04 9.82 -17.72
C LEU A 263 3.05 9.23 -16.31
N GLU A 264 2.12 8.32 -16.05
CA GLU A 264 2.10 7.54 -14.82
C GLU A 264 2.25 6.04 -15.11
N PHE A 265 2.99 5.36 -14.26
CA PHE A 265 3.28 3.94 -14.37
C PHE A 265 3.03 3.23 -13.04
N TYR A 266 2.56 1.99 -13.12
CA TYR A 266 2.65 1.04 -12.02
C TYR A 266 3.71 0.00 -12.29
N LYS A 267 4.48 -0.35 -11.26
CA LYS A 267 5.39 -1.49 -11.34
C LYS A 267 4.57 -2.77 -11.22
N GLN A 268 4.63 -3.61 -12.24
CA GLN A 268 3.90 -4.87 -12.30
C GLN A 268 4.73 -6.01 -11.68
N VAL A 269 4.09 -7.17 -11.49
CA VAL A 269 4.71 -8.38 -10.90
C VAL A 269 5.89 -8.91 -11.74
N ASP A 270 5.87 -8.65 -13.05
CA ASP A 270 7.00 -8.96 -13.97
C ASP A 270 8.22 -8.04 -13.76
N GLY A 271 8.11 -7.07 -12.85
CA GLY A 271 9.16 -6.10 -12.52
C GLY A 271 9.21 -4.89 -13.45
N ARG A 272 8.39 -4.83 -14.52
CA ARG A 272 8.38 -3.72 -15.48
C ARG A 272 7.40 -2.63 -15.07
N TRP A 273 7.74 -1.40 -15.40
CA TRP A 273 6.86 -0.24 -15.26
C TRP A 273 5.93 -0.15 -16.47
N ARG A 274 4.62 -0.24 -16.25
CA ARG A 274 3.61 -0.21 -17.32
C ARG A 274 2.76 1.04 -17.23
N LEU A 275 2.55 1.68 -18.38
CA LEU A 275 1.82 2.93 -18.48
C LEU A 275 0.36 2.74 -18.05
N VAL A 276 -0.10 3.60 -17.14
CA VAL A 276 -1.48 3.59 -16.61
C VAL A 276 -2.21 4.92 -16.78
N SER A 277 -1.47 5.99 -17.07
CA SER A 277 -2.05 7.29 -17.42
C SER A 277 -1.08 8.07 -18.30
N LYS A 278 -1.62 8.89 -19.21
CA LYS A 278 -0.86 9.82 -20.05
C LYS A 278 -1.63 11.12 -20.21
N GLU A 279 -0.92 12.23 -20.17
CA GLU A 279 -1.43 13.57 -20.45
C GLU A 279 -0.40 14.33 -21.28
N SER A 280 -0.85 15.08 -22.28
CA SER A 280 0.00 15.95 -23.09
C SER A 280 -0.61 17.35 -23.21
N LYS A 281 0.26 18.36 -23.24
CA LYS A 281 -0.10 19.79 -23.38
C LYS A 281 0.91 20.51 -24.23
#